data_AF-A0A7K1BDY3-F1
#
_entry.id   AF-A0A7K1BDY3-F1
#
_cell.length_a   1.000
_cell.length_b   1.000
_cell.length_c   1.000
_cell.angle_alpha   90.00
_cell.angle_beta   90.00
_cell.angle_gamma   90.00
#
_symmetry.space_group_name_H-M   'P 1'
#
loop_
_entity.id
_entity.type
_entity.pdbx_description
1 polymer ?
#
loop_
_entity_poly.entity_id
_entity_poly.type
_entity_poly.pdbx_seq_one_letter_code
_entity_poly.pdbx_strand_id
1 'polypeptide(L)'
;MQEHQAEVQSRWGDTEAFKESANKTKDYTKADFAAAAADAQLAVDQFIIAKESGLAPDSENAMAAAEAHRLAITKWFYTCSYEIQNGLADMYLADPRFTAFYENQRSGLAQYVHDAIKANSKLHS
;
A
#
# COMPACT_ATOMS: atom_id res chain seq x y z
N MET A 1 7.46 20.45 -9.54
CA MET A 1 6.72 19.17 -9.74
C MET A 1 7.63 18.08 -10.36
N GLN A 2 8.92 18.00 -10.02
CA GLN A 2 9.86 17.03 -10.60
C GLN A 2 10.85 16.40 -9.59
N GLU A 3 10.82 16.77 -8.32
CA GLU A 3 11.84 16.32 -7.35
C GLU A 3 11.53 14.95 -6.71
N HIS A 4 10.31 14.41 -6.86
CA HIS A 4 9.92 13.14 -6.20
C HIS A 4 10.15 11.88 -7.04
N GLN A 5 10.30 11.97 -8.36
CA GLN A 5 10.55 10.79 -9.18
C GLN A 5 11.99 10.26 -9.01
N ALA A 6 12.95 11.15 -8.75
CA ALA A 6 14.37 10.79 -8.64
C ALA A 6 14.71 10.00 -7.36
N GLU A 7 14.13 10.34 -6.21
CA GLU A 7 14.36 9.58 -4.96
C GLU A 7 13.70 8.20 -4.98
N VAL A 8 12.52 8.08 -5.56
CA VAL A 8 11.83 6.78 -5.72
C VAL A 8 12.60 5.90 -6.70
N GLN A 9 13.12 6.46 -7.80
CA GLN A 9 14.05 5.76 -8.70
C GLN A 9 15.36 5.36 -8.02
N SER A 10 15.93 6.18 -7.14
CA SER A 10 17.18 5.81 -6.47
C SER A 10 17.02 4.68 -5.46
N ARG A 11 15.83 4.50 -4.85
CA ARG A 11 15.55 3.41 -3.90
C ARG A 11 15.01 2.14 -4.55
N TRP A 12 14.31 2.26 -5.69
CA TRP A 12 13.57 1.14 -6.30
C TRP A 12 13.74 1.01 -7.81
N GLY A 13 14.46 1.91 -8.47
CA GLY A 13 14.53 2.03 -9.93
C GLY A 13 15.16 0.84 -10.65
N ASP A 14 16.01 0.07 -9.97
CA ASP A 14 16.61 -1.17 -10.49
C ASP A 14 15.76 -2.42 -10.23
N THR A 15 14.64 -2.31 -9.52
CA THR A 15 13.76 -3.45 -9.24
C THR A 15 12.91 -3.81 -10.44
N GLU A 16 12.65 -5.11 -10.65
CA GLU A 16 11.73 -5.58 -11.69
C GLU A 16 10.32 -5.00 -11.49
N ALA A 17 9.90 -4.78 -10.25
CA ALA A 17 8.65 -4.11 -9.90
C ALA A 17 8.56 -2.69 -10.49
N PHE A 18 9.65 -1.92 -10.48
CA PHE A 18 9.68 -0.58 -11.06
C PHE A 18 9.56 -0.63 -12.60
N LYS A 19 10.24 -1.57 -13.26
CA LYS A 19 10.13 -1.77 -14.72
C LYS A 19 8.71 -2.21 -15.12
N GLU A 20 8.12 -3.15 -14.38
CA GLU A 20 6.74 -3.60 -14.60
C GLU A 20 5.77 -2.43 -14.44
N SER A 21 5.91 -1.66 -13.36
CA SER A 21 5.10 -0.46 -13.13
C SER A 21 5.20 0.53 -14.27
N ALA A 22 6.42 0.89 -14.68
CA ALA A 22 6.64 1.84 -15.76
C ALA A 22 6.00 1.35 -17.07
N ASN A 23 6.13 0.06 -17.38
CA ASN A 23 5.51 -0.54 -18.57
C ASN A 23 3.98 -0.58 -18.49
N LYS A 24 3.42 -0.86 -17.32
CA LYS A 24 1.97 -0.97 -17.11
C LYS A 24 1.30 0.40 -17.12
N THR A 25 1.92 1.40 -16.50
CA THR A 25 1.37 2.76 -16.39
C THR A 25 1.69 3.65 -17.59
N LYS A 26 2.48 3.18 -18.58
CA LYS A 26 2.90 4.00 -19.73
C LYS A 26 1.72 4.59 -20.52
N ASP A 27 0.63 3.84 -20.60
CA ASP A 27 -0.59 4.19 -21.35
C ASP A 27 -1.75 4.57 -20.41
N TYR A 28 -1.49 4.74 -19.10
CA TYR A 28 -2.55 5.07 -18.15
C TYR A 28 -3.09 6.47 -18.41
N THR A 29 -4.40 6.54 -18.56
CA THR A 29 -5.13 7.79 -18.59
C THR A 29 -5.35 8.31 -17.16
N LYS A 30 -5.79 9.56 -17.04
CA LYS A 30 -6.25 10.09 -15.75
C LYS A 30 -7.36 9.25 -15.12
N ALA A 31 -8.21 8.62 -15.95
CA ALA A 31 -9.29 7.77 -15.48
C ALA A 31 -8.74 6.46 -14.87
N ASP A 32 -7.69 5.89 -15.45
CA ASP A 32 -7.03 4.69 -14.91
C ASP A 32 -6.37 4.98 -13.57
N PHE A 33 -5.69 6.11 -13.43
CA PHE A 33 -5.13 6.52 -12.13
C PHE A 33 -6.22 6.80 -11.09
N ALA A 34 -7.37 7.36 -11.50
CA ALA A 34 -8.50 7.56 -10.60
C ALA A 34 -9.11 6.23 -10.15
N ALA A 35 -9.24 5.25 -11.06
CA ALA A 35 -9.71 3.91 -10.74
C ALA A 35 -8.75 3.16 -9.82
N ALA A 36 -7.43 3.29 -10.05
CA ALA A 36 -6.40 2.73 -9.17
C ALA A 36 -6.48 3.34 -7.76
N ALA A 37 -6.66 4.66 -7.66
CA ALA A 37 -6.82 5.35 -6.39
C ALA A 37 -8.10 4.91 -5.66
N ALA A 38 -9.21 4.71 -6.38
CA ALA A 38 -10.46 4.21 -5.81
C ALA A 38 -10.30 2.79 -5.26
N ASP A 39 -9.67 1.86 -6.00
CA ASP A 39 -9.40 0.50 -5.52
C ASP A 39 -8.48 0.50 -4.29
N ALA A 40 -7.45 1.37 -4.28
CA ALA A 40 -6.58 1.53 -3.12
C ALA A 40 -7.38 2.06 -1.91
N GLN A 41 -8.25 3.04 -2.11
CA GLN A 41 -9.09 3.60 -1.04
C GLN A 41 -10.05 2.55 -0.46
N LEU A 42 -10.62 1.67 -1.30
CA LEU A 42 -11.47 0.57 -0.82
C LEU A 42 -10.73 -0.36 0.15
N ALA A 43 -9.44 -0.63 -0.08
CA ALA A 43 -8.63 -1.40 0.88
C ALA A 43 -8.36 -0.61 2.17
N VAL A 44 -8.13 0.71 2.06
CA VAL A 44 -7.96 1.59 3.22
C VAL A 44 -9.23 1.65 4.08
N ASP A 45 -10.40 1.73 3.46
CA ASP A 45 -11.68 1.74 4.15
C ASP A 45 -11.89 0.46 4.97
N GLN A 46 -11.44 -0.70 4.47
CA GLN A 46 -11.49 -1.94 5.23
C GLN A 46 -10.58 -1.91 6.47
N PHE A 47 -9.39 -1.32 6.38
CA PHE A 47 -8.55 -1.11 7.56
C PHE A 47 -9.20 -0.18 8.57
N ILE A 48 -9.84 0.90 8.10
CA ILE A 48 -10.57 1.84 8.96
C ILE A 48 -11.70 1.10 9.69
N ILE A 49 -12.53 0.33 8.98
CA ILE A 49 -13.63 -0.43 9.57
C ILE A 49 -13.11 -1.42 10.63
N ALA A 50 -12.04 -2.17 10.33
CA ALA A 50 -11.47 -3.12 11.28
C ALA A 50 -10.95 -2.41 12.54
N LYS A 51 -10.22 -1.31 12.37
CA LYS A 51 -9.67 -0.51 13.47
C LYS A 51 -10.77 0.12 14.33
N GLU A 52 -11.77 0.75 13.72
CA GLU A 52 -12.90 1.37 14.42
C GLU A 52 -13.76 0.34 15.16
N SER A 53 -13.81 -0.90 14.66
CA SER A 53 -14.45 -2.02 15.35
C SER A 53 -13.63 -2.57 16.52
N GLY A 54 -12.46 -1.98 16.81
CA GLY A 54 -11.57 -2.42 17.90
C GLY A 54 -10.85 -3.74 17.61
N LEU A 55 -10.83 -4.21 16.36
CA LEU A 55 -10.15 -5.44 15.98
C LEU A 55 -8.64 -5.24 15.98
N ALA A 56 -7.91 -6.23 16.47
CA ALA A 56 -6.45 -6.24 16.43
C ALA A 56 -5.92 -6.26 14.98
N PRO A 57 -4.73 -5.70 14.71
CA PRO A 57 -4.15 -5.67 13.37
C PRO A 57 -3.84 -7.06 12.80
N ASP A 58 -3.72 -8.09 13.63
CA ASP A 58 -3.55 -9.50 13.25
C ASP A 58 -4.88 -10.27 13.18
N SER A 59 -6.02 -9.60 13.30
CA SER A 59 -7.33 -10.20 13.08
C SER A 59 -7.55 -10.60 11.61
N GLU A 60 -8.42 -11.58 11.38
CA GLU A 60 -8.79 -12.01 10.02
C GLU A 60 -9.25 -10.85 9.14
N ASN A 61 -10.06 -9.93 9.68
CA ASN A 61 -10.53 -8.75 8.94
C ASN A 61 -9.40 -7.79 8.57
N ALA A 62 -8.47 -7.53 9.49
CA ALA A 62 -7.34 -6.64 9.24
C ALA A 62 -6.34 -7.25 8.24
N MET A 63 -6.08 -8.55 8.35
CA MET A 63 -5.23 -9.27 7.40
C MET A 63 -5.88 -9.38 6.01
N ALA A 64 -7.21 -9.57 5.94
CA ALA A 64 -7.94 -9.53 4.67
C ALA A 64 -7.86 -8.16 3.99
N ALA A 65 -7.93 -7.07 4.78
CA ALA A 65 -7.70 -5.72 4.25
C ALA A 65 -6.27 -5.54 3.73
N ALA A 66 -5.27 -6.11 4.42
CA ALA A 66 -3.89 -6.13 3.94
C ALA A 66 -3.71 -6.92 2.66
N GLU A 67 -4.40 -8.05 2.50
CA GLU A 67 -4.38 -8.82 1.26
C GLU A 67 -5.06 -8.05 0.12
N ALA A 68 -6.23 -7.43 0.37
CA ALA A 68 -6.92 -6.59 -0.60
C ALA A 68 -6.03 -5.43 -1.07
N HIS A 69 -5.30 -4.78 -0.15
CA HIS A 69 -4.34 -3.74 -0.46
C HIS A 69 -3.19 -4.25 -1.36
N ARG A 70 -2.63 -5.43 -1.07
CA ARG A 70 -1.59 -6.07 -1.92
C ARG A 70 -2.09 -6.35 -3.33
N LEU A 71 -3.31 -6.88 -3.43
CA LEU A 71 -3.94 -7.24 -4.70
C LEU A 71 -4.29 -5.99 -5.52
N ALA A 72 -4.70 -4.90 -4.88
CA ALA A 72 -4.90 -3.61 -5.55
C ALA A 72 -3.59 -3.10 -6.18
N ILE A 73 -2.47 -3.12 -5.45
CA ILE A 73 -1.15 -2.74 -6.00
C ILE A 73 -0.78 -3.65 -7.18
N THR A 74 -0.97 -4.96 -7.00
CA THR A 74 -0.72 -5.97 -8.04
C THR A 74 -1.52 -5.70 -9.31
N LYS A 75 -2.80 -5.38 -9.16
CA LYS A 75 -3.71 -5.10 -10.26
C LYS A 75 -3.29 -3.88 -11.07
N TRP A 76 -2.86 -2.79 -10.43
CA TRP A 76 -2.66 -1.51 -11.10
C TRP A 76 -1.20 -1.18 -11.45
N PHE A 77 -0.22 -1.68 -10.70
CA PHE A 77 1.17 -1.21 -10.85
C PHE A 77 2.12 -2.35 -11.22
N TYR A 78 2.33 -3.30 -10.32
CA TYR A 78 3.30 -4.37 -10.52
C TYR A 78 3.00 -5.52 -9.59
N THR A 79 3.51 -6.71 -9.87
CA THR A 79 3.33 -7.89 -9.01
C THR A 79 3.92 -7.64 -7.62
N CYS A 80 3.05 -7.34 -6.65
CA CYS A 80 3.44 -6.99 -5.30
C CYS A 80 3.50 -8.27 -4.46
N SER A 81 4.69 -8.82 -4.28
CA SER A 81 4.92 -9.93 -3.35
C SER A 81 4.74 -9.47 -1.89
N TYR A 82 4.60 -10.43 -0.97
CA TYR A 82 4.56 -10.12 0.46
C TYR A 82 5.83 -9.42 0.95
N GLU A 83 7.00 -9.76 0.39
CA GLU A 83 8.26 -9.09 0.69
C GLU A 83 8.23 -7.61 0.25
N ILE A 84 7.76 -7.33 -0.97
CA ILE A 84 7.63 -5.94 -1.43
C ILE A 84 6.61 -5.19 -0.57
N GLN A 85 5.48 -5.81 -0.26
CA GLN A 85 4.45 -5.19 0.59
C GLN A 85 4.99 -4.86 1.99
N ASN A 86 5.82 -5.73 2.57
CA ASN A 86 6.48 -5.46 3.84
C ASN A 86 7.41 -4.24 3.78
N GLY A 87 8.15 -4.08 2.68
CA GLY A 87 9.01 -2.90 2.47
C GLY A 87 8.19 -1.62 2.29
N LEU A 88 7.02 -1.70 1.64
CA LEU A 88 6.08 -0.59 1.55
C LEU A 88 5.54 -0.20 2.93
N ALA A 89 5.17 -1.17 3.76
CA ALA A 89 4.69 -0.91 5.11
C ALA A 89 5.74 -0.15 5.95
N ASP A 90 7.01 -0.57 5.89
CA ASP A 90 8.11 0.13 6.58
C ASP A 90 8.26 1.57 6.06
N MET A 91 8.15 1.75 4.73
CA MET A 91 8.24 3.06 4.10
C MET A 91 7.08 3.98 4.50
N TYR A 92 5.86 3.47 4.65
CA TYR A 92 4.70 4.26 5.05
C TYR A 92 4.84 4.91 6.43
N LEU A 93 5.59 4.28 7.34
CA LEU A 93 5.93 4.86 8.64
C LEU A 93 7.19 5.74 8.59
N ALA A 94 8.14 5.41 7.72
CA ALA A 94 9.39 6.15 7.62
C ALA A 94 9.25 7.49 6.89
N ASP A 95 8.30 7.62 5.96
CA ASP A 95 8.04 8.85 5.20
C ASP A 95 6.81 9.60 5.75
N PRO A 96 6.99 10.81 6.33
CA PRO A 96 5.91 11.58 6.94
C PRO A 96 4.73 11.87 6.00
N ARG A 97 4.94 11.89 4.67
CA ARG A 97 3.87 12.15 3.70
C ARG A 97 2.88 10.99 3.65
N PHE A 98 3.40 9.76 3.63
CA PHE A 98 2.57 8.56 3.66
C PHE A 98 1.96 8.35 5.05
N THR A 99 2.72 8.59 6.12
CA THR A 99 2.17 8.55 7.47
C THR A 99 1.00 9.52 7.62
N ALA A 100 1.15 10.77 7.16
CA ALA A 100 0.08 11.77 7.22
C ALA A 100 -1.16 11.36 6.42
N PHE A 101 -1.01 10.67 5.28
CA PHE A 101 -2.16 10.18 4.51
C PHE A 101 -3.07 9.24 5.33
N TYR A 102 -2.47 8.29 6.08
CA TYR A 102 -3.25 7.38 6.92
C TYR A 102 -3.75 8.08 8.20
N GLU A 103 -2.90 8.86 8.86
CA GLU A 103 -3.26 9.56 10.10
C GLU A 103 -4.39 10.59 9.91
N ASN A 104 -4.44 11.26 8.75
CA ASN A 104 -5.53 12.17 8.41
C ASN A 104 -6.88 11.47 8.25
N GLN A 105 -6.89 10.17 7.95
CA GLN A 105 -8.11 9.40 7.83
C GLN A 105 -8.58 8.95 9.20
N ARG A 106 -7.69 8.35 10.01
CA ARG A 106 -7.94 8.02 11.42
C ARG A 106 -6.64 8.05 12.21
N SER A 107 -6.71 8.53 13.44
CA SER A 107 -5.55 8.52 14.35
C SER A 107 -5.05 7.10 14.61
N GLY A 108 -3.74 6.90 14.47
CA GLY A 108 -3.05 5.62 14.62
C GLY A 108 -3.37 4.62 13.52
N LEU A 109 -3.87 5.06 12.36
CA LEU A 109 -4.12 4.19 11.22
C LEU A 109 -2.81 3.79 10.53
N ALA A 110 -1.81 4.66 10.49
CA ALA A 110 -0.55 4.34 9.82
C ALA A 110 0.12 3.11 10.43
N GLN A 111 0.23 3.09 11.77
CA GLN A 111 0.77 1.94 12.52
C GLN A 111 -0.12 0.70 12.35
N TYR A 112 -1.44 0.87 12.35
CA TYR A 112 -2.38 -0.24 12.19
C TYR A 112 -2.23 -0.95 10.84
N VAL A 113 -2.15 -0.18 9.75
CA VAL A 113 -1.93 -0.70 8.40
C VAL A 113 -0.59 -1.42 8.32
N HIS A 114 0.48 -0.82 8.87
CA HIS A 114 1.79 -1.45 8.95
C HIS A 114 1.71 -2.83 9.61
N ASP A 115 1.15 -2.89 10.82
CA ASP A 115 1.12 -4.12 11.62
C ASP A 115 0.26 -5.20 10.95
N ALA A 116 -0.86 -4.82 10.32
CA ALA A 116 -1.71 -5.75 9.59
C ALA A 116 -1.03 -6.32 8.34
N ILE A 117 -0.25 -5.52 7.63
CA ILE A 117 0.59 -6.01 6.51
C ILE A 117 1.62 -7.02 7.01
N LYS A 118 2.34 -6.69 8.10
CA LYS A 118 3.34 -7.61 8.67
C LYS A 118 2.71 -8.90 9.16
N ALA A 119 1.51 -8.85 9.75
CA ALA A 119 0.77 -10.03 10.20
C ALA A 119 0.34 -10.91 9.01
N ASN A 120 -0.28 -10.31 7.99
CA ASN A 120 -0.70 -11.04 6.79
C ASN A 120 0.48 -11.69 6.07
N SER A 121 1.62 -11.00 5.96
CA SER A 121 2.82 -11.57 5.37
C SER A 121 3.35 -12.79 6.12
N LYS A 122 3.32 -12.79 7.47
CA LYS A 122 3.77 -13.94 8.28
C LYS A 122 2.88 -15.17 8.12
N LEU A 123 1.61 -14.96 7.79
CA LEU A 123 0.66 -16.06 7.52
C LEU A 123 0.96 -16.76 6.18
N HIS A 124 1.59 -16.05 5.24
CA HIS A 124 1.83 -16.51 3.86
C HIS A 124 3.32 -16.72 3.52
N SER A 125 4.20 -16.69 4.52
CA SER A 125 5.66 -16.89 4.40
C SER A 125 6.09 -18.35 4.58
#